data_AF-A0A8K1KWZ4-F1
#
_entry.id   AF-A0A8K1KWZ4-F1
#
_cell.length_a   1.000
_cell.length_b   1.000
_cell.length_c   1.000
_cell.angle_alpha   90.00
_cell.angle_beta   90.00
_cell.angle_gamma   90.00
#
_symmetry.space_group_name_H-M   'P 1'
#
loop_
_entity.id
_entity.type
_entity.pdbx_description
1 polymer ?
#
loop_
_entity_poly.entity_id
_entity_poly.type
_entity_poly.pdbx_seq_one_letter_code
_entity_poly.pdbx_strand_id
1 'polypeptide(L)'
;MFMLFMLPVIFILMYEPLFLEGLLYISSLCVFIFLFALLNNWFHIIMILMFLEMMMLQIFLIVMTLCLNLFSLSFLFLFSTFMVIEASLGVSILTLITRSHGNDFLLIF
;
A
#
# COMPACT_ATOMS: atom_id res chain seq x y z
N MET A 1 -1.91 10.78 -4.59
CA MET A 1 -3.13 11.14 -5.36
C MET A 1 -4.15 9.99 -5.37
N PHE A 2 -3.77 8.75 -5.72
CA PHE A 2 -4.68 7.59 -5.68
C PHE A 2 -5.26 7.30 -4.29
N MET A 3 -4.46 7.29 -3.21
CA MET A 3 -4.97 7.15 -1.83
C MET A 3 -6.04 8.19 -1.46
N LEU A 4 -5.94 9.40 -2.00
CA LEU A 4 -6.86 10.51 -1.70
C LEU A 4 -8.21 10.33 -2.40
N PHE A 5 -8.22 9.64 -3.54
CA PHE A 5 -9.44 9.27 -4.27
C PHE A 5 -10.18 8.11 -3.60
N MET A 6 -9.48 7.27 -2.83
CA MET A 6 -10.06 6.11 -2.14
C MET A 6 -10.75 6.47 -0.81
N LEU A 7 -10.32 7.55 -0.15
CA LEU A 7 -10.94 8.04 1.09
C LEU A 7 -12.45 8.31 0.98
N PRO A 8 -12.96 9.07 -0.01
CA PRO A 8 -14.40 9.31 -0.12
C PRO A 8 -15.20 8.03 -0.40
N VAL A 9 -14.62 7.07 -1.11
CA VAL A 9 -15.26 5.77 -1.41
C VAL A 9 -15.41 4.92 -0.14
N ILE A 10 -14.41 4.93 0.74
CA ILE A 10 -14.46 4.24 2.04
C ILE A 10 -15.55 4.87 2.94
N PHE A 11 -15.68 6.20 2.95
CA PHE A 11 -16.74 6.89 3.70
C PHE A 11 -18.16 6.55 3.20
N ILE A 12 -18.34 6.39 1.88
CA ILE A 12 -19.64 6.01 1.29
C ILE A 12 -19.98 4.56 1.65
N LEU A 13 -19.01 3.65 1.59
CA LEU A 13 -19.22 2.25 1.94
C LEU A 13 -19.60 2.07 3.41
N MET A 14 -19.00 2.84 4.32
CA MET A 14 -19.26 2.76 5.76
C MET A 14 -20.74 2.95 6.14
N TYR A 15 -21.56 3.48 5.21
CA TYR A 15 -22.99 3.72 5.41
C TYR A 15 -23.88 2.50 5.10
N GLU A 16 -23.36 1.47 4.43
CA GLU A 16 -24.13 0.31 3.96
C GLU A 16 -23.83 -0.97 4.78
N PRO A 17 -24.83 -1.84 5.05
CA PRO A 17 -24.63 -3.08 5.80
C PRO A 17 -23.75 -4.11 5.07
N LEU A 18 -23.57 -3.98 3.75
CA LEU A 18 -22.72 -4.84 2.91
C LEU A 18 -21.26 -4.32 2.79
N PHE A 19 -20.80 -3.56 3.80
CA PHE A 19 -19.51 -2.86 3.80
C PHE A 19 -18.31 -3.74 3.43
N LEU A 20 -18.23 -4.95 3.98
CA LEU A 20 -17.07 -5.83 3.84
C LEU A 20 -16.89 -6.31 2.40
N GLU A 21 -17.97 -6.72 1.74
CA GLU A 21 -17.93 -7.21 0.36
C GLU A 21 -17.52 -6.10 -0.62
N GLY A 22 -18.06 -4.89 -0.41
CA GLY A 22 -17.68 -3.72 -1.19
C GLY A 22 -16.21 -3.34 -0.99
N LEU A 23 -15.71 -3.38 0.24
CA LEU A 23 -14.30 -3.09 0.54
C LEU A 23 -13.36 -4.12 -0.12
N LEU A 24 -13.70 -5.40 -0.08
CA LEU A 24 -12.93 -6.46 -0.74
C LEU A 24 -12.89 -6.25 -2.27
N TYR A 25 -14.04 -5.96 -2.89
CA TYR A 25 -14.10 -5.72 -4.34
C TYR A 25 -13.23 -4.52 -4.75
N ILE A 26 -13.32 -3.43 -4.00
CA ILE A 26 -12.56 -2.20 -4.29
C ILE A 26 -11.06 -2.40 -4.05
N SER A 27 -10.68 -3.13 -3.00
CA SER A 27 -9.28 -3.47 -2.76
C SER A 27 -8.71 -4.28 -3.93
N SER A 28 -9.44 -5.27 -4.44
CA SER A 28 -9.02 -6.07 -5.60
C SER A 28 -8.84 -5.23 -6.86
N LEU A 29 -9.78 -4.31 -7.16
CA LEU A 29 -9.66 -3.42 -8.31
C LEU A 29 -8.45 -2.50 -8.22
N CYS A 30 -8.16 -1.97 -7.02
CA CYS A 30 -6.97 -1.17 -6.82
C CYS A 30 -5.69 -1.97 -7.07
N VAL A 31 -5.59 -3.21 -6.59
CA VAL A 31 -4.44 -4.08 -6.89
C VAL A 31 -4.26 -4.23 -8.39
N PHE A 32 -5.33 -4.50 -9.15
CA PHE A 32 -5.25 -4.65 -10.61
C PHE A 32 -4.77 -3.38 -11.31
N ILE A 33 -5.30 -2.21 -10.94
CA ILE A 33 -4.90 -0.92 -11.52
C ILE A 33 -3.43 -0.64 -11.22
N PHE A 34 -3.00 -0.89 -9.98
CA PHE A 34 -1.62 -0.67 -9.56
C PHE A 34 -0.65 -1.65 -10.21
N LEU A 35 -1.02 -2.92 -10.38
CA LEU A 35 -0.25 -3.90 -11.14
C LEU A 35 -0.07 -3.45 -12.60
N PHE A 36 -1.13 -2.96 -13.23
CA PHE A 36 -1.05 -2.42 -14.59
C PHE A 36 -0.12 -1.19 -14.67
N ALA A 37 -0.21 -0.28 -13.71
CA ALA A 37 0.70 0.87 -13.63
C ALA A 37 2.17 0.45 -13.39
N LEU A 38 2.37 -0.63 -12.62
CA LEU A 38 3.68 -1.24 -12.38
C LEU A 38 4.28 -1.72 -13.70
N LEU A 39 3.53 -2.50 -14.50
CA LEU A 39 4.04 -3.06 -15.77
C LEU A 39 4.64 -1.99 -16.70
N ASN A 40 4.10 -0.77 -16.69
CA ASN A 40 4.59 0.32 -17.53
C ASN A 40 5.84 1.02 -16.95
N ASN A 41 5.98 1.07 -15.62
CA ASN A 41 7.00 1.88 -14.94
C ASN A 41 7.90 1.08 -13.98
N TRP A 42 8.02 -0.25 -14.15
CA TRP A 42 8.82 -1.15 -13.30
C TRP A 42 10.29 -0.76 -13.18
N PHE A 43 10.81 -0.03 -14.16
CA PHE A 43 12.22 0.35 -14.20
C PHE A 43 12.59 1.30 -13.05
N HIS A 44 11.65 2.08 -12.51
CA HIS A 44 11.93 3.01 -11.43
C HIS A 44 11.71 2.34 -10.07
N ILE A 45 12.75 2.31 -9.23
CA ILE A 45 12.68 1.77 -7.86
C ILE A 45 11.57 2.47 -7.05
N ILE A 46 11.36 3.77 -7.28
CA ILE A 46 10.30 4.55 -6.63
C ILE A 46 8.91 3.94 -6.91
N MET A 47 8.66 3.46 -8.13
CA MET A 47 7.38 2.87 -8.48
C MET A 47 7.13 1.54 -7.77
N ILE A 48 8.19 0.75 -7.58
CA ILE A 48 8.15 -0.50 -6.81
C ILE A 48 7.85 -0.20 -5.33
N LEU A 49 8.53 0.81 -4.75
CA LEU A 49 8.29 1.24 -3.37
C LEU A 49 6.87 1.75 -3.15
N MET A 50 6.36 2.56 -4.07
CA MET A 50 4.99 3.06 -4.00
C MET A 50 3.95 1.93 -4.08
N PHE A 51 4.21 0.88 -4.85
CA PHE A 51 3.33 -0.29 -4.90
C PHE A 51 3.33 -1.08 -3.60
N LEU A 52 4.50 -1.27 -3.02
CA LEU A 52 4.65 -2.00 -1.78
C LEU A 52 3.92 -1.29 -0.63
N GLU A 53 4.05 0.05 -0.55
CA GLU A 53 3.30 0.87 0.40
C GLU A 53 1.79 0.73 0.21
N MET A 54 1.30 0.77 -1.03
CA MET A 54 -0.12 0.61 -1.33
C MET A 54 -0.66 -0.76 -0.95
N MET A 55 0.13 -1.82 -1.12
CA MET A 55 -0.24 -3.17 -0.69
C MET A 55 -0.36 -3.27 0.83
N MET A 56 0.64 -2.78 1.56
CA MET A 56 0.64 -2.81 3.03
C MET A 56 -0.52 -2.01 3.63
N LEU A 57 -0.85 -0.86 3.04
CA LEU A 57 -2.01 -0.06 3.45
C LEU A 57 -3.35 -0.76 3.19
N GLN A 58 -3.52 -1.46 2.07
CA GLN A 58 -4.75 -2.22 1.81
C GLN A 58 -4.91 -3.38 2.80
N ILE A 59 -3.82 -4.11 3.07
CA ILE A 59 -3.81 -5.18 4.07
C ILE A 59 -4.16 -4.60 5.44
N PHE A 60 -3.60 -3.44 5.80
CA PHE A 60 -3.93 -2.77 7.06
C PHE A 60 -5.43 -2.45 7.17
N LEU A 61 -6.06 -1.92 6.12
CA LEU A 61 -7.48 -1.59 6.14
C LEU A 61 -8.37 -2.85 6.28
N ILE A 62 -8.02 -3.93 5.58
CA ILE A 62 -8.74 -5.21 5.70
C ILE A 62 -8.58 -5.79 7.11
N VAL A 63 -7.36 -5.79 7.64
CA VAL A 63 -7.07 -6.26 9.00
C VAL A 63 -7.83 -5.40 10.01
N MET A 64 -7.75 -4.07 9.93
CA MET A 64 -8.51 -3.16 10.81
C MET A 64 -10.00 -3.51 10.83
N THR A 65 -10.63 -3.72 9.67
CA THR A 65 -12.07 -3.97 9.56
C THR A 65 -12.48 -5.35 10.08
N LEU A 66 -11.70 -6.39 9.80
CA LEU A 66 -11.93 -7.75 10.31
C LEU A 66 -11.61 -7.88 11.80
N CYS A 67 -10.62 -7.14 12.28
CA CYS A 67 -10.07 -7.27 13.62
C CYS A 67 -10.79 -6.45 14.69
N LEU A 68 -11.73 -5.57 14.35
CA LEU A 68 -12.48 -4.75 15.33
C LEU A 68 -13.06 -5.56 16.50
N ASN A 69 -13.33 -6.87 16.29
CA ASN A 69 -13.81 -7.77 17.33
C ASN A 69 -12.82 -8.88 17.78
N LEU A 70 -11.72 -9.13 17.04
CA LEU A 70 -10.91 -10.34 17.19
C LEU A 70 -9.48 -10.11 17.67
N PHE A 71 -8.88 -8.96 17.38
CA PHE A 71 -7.49 -8.68 17.78
C PHE A 71 -7.42 -7.49 18.73
N SER A 72 -6.42 -7.53 19.61
CA SER A 72 -6.13 -6.42 20.51
C SER A 72 -5.60 -5.23 19.72
N LEU A 73 -5.91 -4.02 20.18
CA LEU A 73 -5.37 -2.76 19.66
C LEU A 73 -3.82 -2.78 19.55
N SER A 74 -3.16 -3.56 20.42
CA SER A 74 -1.70 -3.74 20.40
C SER A 74 -1.18 -4.43 19.13
N PHE A 75 -1.93 -5.37 18.55
CA PHE A 75 -1.54 -6.01 17.30
C PHE A 75 -1.58 -5.02 16.13
N LEU A 76 -2.64 -4.21 16.06
CA LEU A 76 -2.80 -3.16 15.04
C LEU A 76 -1.70 -2.10 15.16
N PHE A 77 -1.37 -1.70 16.38
CA PHE A 77 -0.26 -0.78 16.63
C PHE A 77 1.07 -1.38 16.14
N LEU A 78 1.38 -2.62 16.53
CA LEU A 78 2.61 -3.30 16.13
C LEU A 78 2.71 -3.48 14.61
N PHE A 79 1.61 -3.85 13.95
CA PHE A 79 1.54 -3.91 12.48
C PHE A 79 1.81 -2.54 11.85
N SER A 80 1.22 -1.46 12.38
CA SER A 80 1.47 -0.10 11.87
C SER A 80 2.93 0.32 12.02
N THR A 81 3.61 -0.09 13.10
CA THR A 81 5.05 0.18 13.24
C THR A 81 5.89 -0.56 12.22
N PHE A 82 5.53 -1.80 11.87
CA PHE A 82 6.21 -2.54 10.81
C PHE A 82 6.05 -1.88 9.45
N MET A 83 4.85 -1.37 9.12
CA MET A 83 4.63 -0.61 7.88
C MET A 83 5.57 0.60 7.78
N VAL A 84 5.65 1.40 8.85
CA VAL A 84 6.53 2.60 8.87
C VAL A 84 8.01 2.21 8.76
N ILE A 85 8.43 1.14 9.43
CA ILE A 85 9.81 0.66 9.38
C ILE A 85 10.16 0.21 7.95
N GLU A 86 9.31 -0.59 7.31
CA GLU A 86 9.54 -1.06 5.94
C GLU A 86 9.60 0.11 4.94
N ALA A 87 8.68 1.07 5.04
CA ALA A 87 8.69 2.26 4.20
C ALA A 87 10.00 3.06 4.36
N SER A 88 10.47 3.24 5.60
CA SER A 88 11.73 3.94 5.89
C SER A 88 12.94 3.21 5.34
N LEU A 89 12.97 1.87 5.46
CA LEU A 89 14.03 1.03 4.90
C LEU A 89 14.04 1.11 3.38
N GLY A 90 12.87 1.02 2.74
CA GLY A 90 12.72 1.13 1.30
C GLY A 90 13.26 2.46 0.74
N VAL A 91 12.93 3.58 1.37
CA VAL A 91 13.47 4.90 0.99
C VAL A 91 14.98 4.98 1.25
N SER A 92 15.48 4.41 2.34
CA SER A 92 16.93 4.41 2.61
C SER A 92 17.71 3.68 1.51
N ILE A 93 17.19 2.55 1.03
CA ILE A 93 17.77 1.78 -0.09
C ILE A 93 17.75 2.61 -1.38
N LEU A 94 16.63 3.27 -1.68
CA LEU A 94 16.52 4.17 -2.83
C LEU A 94 17.57 5.29 -2.77
N THR A 95 17.75 5.92 -1.61
CA THR A 95 18.76 6.98 -1.46
C THR A 95 20.19 6.45 -1.63
N LEU A 96 20.46 5.21 -1.23
CA LEU A 96 21.76 4.58 -1.41
C LEU A 96 22.04 4.31 -2.91
N ILE A 97 21.05 3.76 -3.63
CA ILE A 97 21.18 3.45 -5.06
C ILE A 97 21.30 4.73 -5.90
N THR A 98 20.48 5.74 -5.61
CA THR A 98 20.57 7.02 -6.33
C THR A 98 21.87 7.76 -6.07
N ARG A 99 22.48 7.62 -4.88
CA ARG A 99 23.81 8.18 -4.60
C ARG A 99 24.95 7.42 -5.26
N SER A 100 24.83 6.11 -5.46
CA SER A 100 25.90 5.31 -6.08
C SER A 100 25.85 5.36 -7.62
N HIS A 101 24.67 5.29 -8.22
CA HIS A 101 24.50 5.24 -9.68
C HIS A 101 24.02 6.55 -10.30
N GLY A 102 23.61 7.53 -9.49
CA GLY A 102 23.05 8.80 -9.96
C GLY A 102 21.64 8.68 -10.55
N ASN A 103 21.04 7.48 -10.52
CA ASN A 103 19.76 7.19 -11.14
C ASN A 103 18.98 6.14 -10.35
N ASP A 104 17.66 6.20 -10.40
CA ASP A 104 16.73 5.27 -9.74
C ASP A 104 16.27 4.12 -10.64
N PHE A 105 16.82 4.03 -11.86
CA PHE A 105 16.53 2.97 -12.80
C PHE A 105 17.24 1.67 -12.41
N LEU A 106 16.44 0.62 -12.18
CA LEU A 106 16.87 -0.78 -12.18
C LEU A 106 17.13 -1.21 -13.63
N LEU A 107 18.27 -0.80 -14.19
CA LEU A 107 18.80 -1.45 -15.39
C LEU A 107 19.29 -2.84 -14.98
N ILE A 108 18.46 -3.84 -15.24
CA ILE A 108 18.90 -5.23 -15.31
C ILE A 108 19.90 -5.28 -16.46
N PHE A 109 21.18 -5.46 -16.13
CA PHE A 109 22.25 -5.70 -17.11
C PHE A 109 21.92 -6.90 -18.00
#